data_AF-A0AA88JAV9-F1
#
_entry.id   AF-A0AA88JAV9-F1
#
_cell.length_a   1.000
_cell.length_b   1.000
_cell.length_c   1.000
_cell.angle_alpha   90.00
_cell.angle_beta   90.00
_cell.angle_gamma   90.00
#
_symmetry.space_group_name_H-M   'P 1'
#
loop_
_entity.id
_entity.type
_entity.pdbx_description
1 polymer ?
#
loop_
_entity_poly.entity_id
_entity_poly.type
_entity_poly.pdbx_seq_one_letter_code
_entity_poly.pdbx_strand_id
1 'polypeptide(L)'
;MPKSGQDWPLVSDMVAKNQRLIVFTSIKSKEETEGIAYQWNYMVENHYGNKGMEAGSCSNREESSPLDDTSKSLVLVNHFNTAPIKLLTCENNSADLINMLITCYGSAGNRWANFVAVDFYKRSEGGGAFQAVDTLNGKLLCGCDDIHACTPESTFGACGS
;
A
#
# COMPACT_ATOMS: atom_id res chain seq x y z
N MET A 1 -3.63 16.40 2.73
CA MET A 1 -4.01 15.04 2.30
C MET A 1 -4.41 15.10 0.84
N PRO A 2 -3.84 14.29 -0.05
CA PRO A 2 -4.26 14.23 -1.45
C PRO A 2 -5.74 13.84 -1.55
N LYS A 3 -6.43 14.40 -2.54
CA LYS A 3 -7.84 14.14 -2.85
C LYS A 3 -7.98 14.02 -4.36
N SER A 4 -9.05 13.38 -4.83
CA SER A 4 -9.38 13.31 -6.26
C SER A 4 -8.27 12.67 -7.10
N GLY A 5 -7.69 11.58 -6.59
CA GLY A 5 -6.67 10.81 -7.29
C GLY A 5 -5.29 11.48 -7.40
N GLN A 6 -5.06 12.60 -6.73
CA GLN A 6 -3.75 13.26 -6.70
C GLN A 6 -2.70 12.42 -5.96
N ASP A 7 -1.43 12.53 -6.36
CA ASP A 7 -0.35 11.76 -5.75
C ASP A 7 -0.08 12.15 -4.29
N TRP A 8 0.42 11.19 -3.54
CA TRP A 8 0.96 11.44 -2.21
C TRP A 8 2.33 12.12 -2.30
N PRO A 9 2.63 13.07 -1.39
CA PRO A 9 3.97 13.64 -1.33
C PRO A 9 4.99 12.55 -1.06
N LEU A 10 6.20 12.72 -1.59
CA LEU A 10 7.31 11.83 -1.28
C LEU A 10 7.63 11.89 0.22
N VAL A 11 8.09 10.77 0.78
CA VAL A 11 8.55 10.74 2.18
C VAL A 11 9.67 11.75 2.42
N SER A 12 10.54 11.98 1.42
CA SER A 12 11.58 13.02 1.46
C SER A 12 10.99 14.42 1.66
N ASP A 13 9.92 14.75 0.95
CA ASP A 13 9.25 16.06 1.04
C ASP A 13 8.55 16.22 2.39
N MET A 14 7.91 15.16 2.87
CA MET A 14 7.29 15.11 4.18
C MET A 14 8.32 15.33 5.29
N VAL A 15 9.48 14.66 5.20
CA VAL A 15 10.60 14.84 6.14
C VAL A 15 11.17 16.25 6.08
N ALA A 16 11.40 16.80 4.88
CA ALA A 16 11.91 18.16 4.69
C ALA A 16 10.97 19.21 5.28
N LYS A 17 9.66 18.96 5.27
CA LYS A 17 8.63 19.83 5.86
C LYS A 17 8.32 19.49 7.33
N ASN A 18 9.06 18.56 7.94
CA ASN A 18 8.83 18.04 9.29
C ASN A 18 7.40 17.51 9.53
N GLN A 19 6.80 16.90 8.52
CA GLN A 19 5.49 16.25 8.56
C GLN A 19 5.70 14.74 8.67
N ARG A 20 5.60 14.16 9.87
CA ARG A 20 5.99 12.75 10.12
C ARG A 20 4.84 11.85 10.57
N LEU A 21 3.64 12.40 10.67
CA LEU A 21 2.48 11.72 11.21
C LEU A 21 1.28 11.97 10.29
N ILE A 22 0.65 10.89 9.88
CA ILE A 22 -0.65 10.88 9.22
C ILE A 22 -1.61 10.19 10.18
N VAL A 23 -2.71 10.84 10.52
CA VAL A 23 -3.74 10.30 11.41
C VAL A 23 -5.05 10.26 10.66
N PHE A 24 -5.72 9.11 10.72
CA PHE A 24 -7.08 8.95 10.27
C PHE A 24 -8.01 8.60 11.42
N THR A 25 -9.29 8.85 11.22
CA THR A 25 -10.38 8.41 12.10
C THR A 25 -11.37 7.54 11.33
N SER A 26 -11.97 6.58 12.03
CA SER A 26 -13.10 5.78 11.53
C SER A 26 -14.46 6.41 11.87
N ILE A 27 -14.50 7.56 12.54
CA ILE A 27 -15.73 8.26 12.91
C ILE A 27 -15.91 9.47 12.00
N LYS A 28 -16.90 9.43 11.09
CA LYS A 28 -17.11 10.46 10.06
C LYS A 28 -17.23 11.88 10.62
N SER A 29 -17.94 12.07 11.72
CA SER A 29 -18.15 13.40 12.32
C SER A 29 -16.86 14.05 12.82
N LYS A 30 -15.83 13.27 13.19
CA LYS A 30 -14.55 13.79 13.68
C LYS A 30 -13.74 14.54 12.62
N GLU A 31 -14.02 14.32 11.33
CA GLU A 31 -13.40 15.14 10.29
C GLU A 31 -13.85 16.60 10.36
N GLU A 32 -15.15 16.82 10.58
CA GLU A 32 -15.70 18.17 10.73
C GLU A 32 -15.41 18.76 12.11
N THR A 33 -15.57 17.98 13.18
CA THR A 33 -15.50 18.49 14.56
C THR A 33 -14.07 18.56 15.13
N GLU A 34 -13.17 17.68 14.70
CA GLU A 34 -11.80 17.57 15.24
C GLU A 34 -10.73 17.81 14.16
N GLY A 35 -11.11 17.90 12.88
CA GLY A 35 -10.16 18.04 11.77
C GLY A 35 -9.35 16.78 11.48
N ILE A 36 -9.72 15.62 12.04
CA ILE A 36 -9.03 14.34 11.80
C ILE A 36 -9.63 13.69 10.56
N ALA A 37 -8.81 13.43 9.55
CA ALA A 37 -9.25 12.89 8.26
C ALA A 37 -10.04 11.57 8.43
N TYR A 38 -11.29 11.55 7.94
CA TYR A 38 -12.09 10.33 7.95
C TYR A 38 -11.58 9.36 6.89
N GLN A 39 -11.08 8.19 7.31
CA GLN A 39 -10.29 7.29 6.44
C GLN A 39 -10.95 6.98 5.08
N TRP A 40 -12.26 6.70 5.08
CA TRP A 40 -13.00 6.30 3.88
C TRP A 40 -13.17 7.41 2.84
N ASN A 41 -12.82 8.65 3.18
CA ASN A 41 -12.74 9.73 2.21
C ASN A 41 -11.43 9.75 1.41
N TYR A 42 -10.38 9.06 1.87
CA TYR A 42 -9.01 9.19 1.34
C TYR A 42 -8.37 7.90 0.85
N MET A 43 -8.89 6.73 1.25
CA MET A 43 -8.28 5.44 0.92
C MET A 43 -9.27 4.42 0.38
N VAL A 44 -8.76 3.54 -0.46
CA VAL A 44 -9.33 2.22 -0.72
C VAL A 44 -8.47 1.17 -0.03
N GLU A 45 -9.11 0.16 0.55
CA GLU A 45 -8.48 -0.84 1.41
C GLU A 45 -9.03 -2.23 1.08
N ASN A 46 -8.17 -3.22 0.85
CA ASN A 46 -8.60 -4.61 0.75
C ASN A 46 -8.92 -5.18 2.15
N HIS A 47 -9.65 -6.30 2.18
CA HIS A 47 -9.99 -6.97 3.42
C HIS A 47 -8.78 -7.24 4.33
N TYR A 48 -8.97 -7.14 5.64
CA TYR A 48 -7.96 -7.48 6.64
C TYR A 48 -8.01 -8.97 7.01
N GLY A 49 -6.95 -9.43 7.70
CA GLY A 49 -6.86 -10.81 8.18
C GLY A 49 -6.78 -11.82 7.04
N ASN A 50 -7.21 -13.06 7.31
CA ASN A 50 -7.10 -14.17 6.36
C ASN A 50 -7.78 -13.89 5.01
N LYS A 51 -8.85 -13.08 4.99
CA LYS A 51 -9.55 -12.68 3.74
C LYS A 51 -8.67 -11.80 2.85
N GLY A 52 -7.79 -10.97 3.43
CA GLY A 52 -6.82 -10.15 2.69
C GLY A 52 -5.65 -10.93 2.10
N MET A 53 -5.54 -12.21 2.46
CA MET A 53 -4.45 -13.10 2.05
C MET A 53 -4.91 -14.18 1.07
N GLU A 54 -6.17 -14.16 0.61
CA GLU A 54 -6.69 -15.14 -0.33
C GLU A 54 -5.96 -15.04 -1.68
N ALA A 55 -5.17 -16.06 -2.01
CA ALA A 55 -4.36 -16.06 -3.21
C ALA A 55 -5.20 -15.83 -4.49
N GLY A 56 -4.80 -14.86 -5.30
CA GLY A 56 -5.49 -14.50 -6.55
C GLY A 56 -6.81 -13.72 -6.37
N SER A 57 -7.17 -13.36 -5.13
CA SER A 57 -8.36 -12.59 -4.81
C SER A 57 -7.98 -11.35 -4.01
N CYS A 58 -8.46 -10.18 -4.43
CA CYS A 58 -8.30 -8.95 -3.66
C CYS A 58 -9.62 -8.19 -3.70
N SER A 59 -10.38 -8.31 -2.60
CA SER A 59 -11.69 -7.69 -2.41
C SER A 59 -11.60 -6.52 -1.44
N ASN A 60 -12.41 -5.48 -1.67
CA ASN A 60 -12.47 -4.34 -0.76
C ASN A 60 -13.04 -4.75 0.60
N ARG A 61 -12.55 -4.08 1.65
CA ARG A 61 -13.16 -4.10 2.97
C ARG A 61 -14.56 -3.47 2.93
N GLU A 62 -15.48 -3.90 3.81
CA GLU A 62 -16.90 -3.51 3.75
C GLU A 62 -17.14 -2.00 3.79
N GLU A 63 -16.38 -1.26 4.60
CA GLU A 63 -16.56 0.18 4.74
C GLU A 63 -15.80 1.00 3.67
N SER A 64 -14.91 0.35 2.91
CA SER A 64 -14.14 0.96 1.83
C SER A 64 -15.00 1.10 0.56
N SER A 65 -14.75 2.16 -0.21
CA SER A 65 -15.13 2.20 -1.63
C SER A 65 -14.56 0.98 -2.38
N PRO A 66 -15.12 0.63 -3.56
CA PRO A 66 -14.49 -0.30 -4.50
C PRO A 66 -13.01 0.04 -4.73
N LEU A 67 -12.15 -0.97 -4.88
CA LEU A 67 -10.69 -0.76 -5.00
C LEU A 67 -10.30 0.06 -6.23
N ASP A 68 -11.12 0.04 -7.28
CA ASP A 68 -10.95 0.82 -8.51
C ASP A 68 -11.50 2.25 -8.42
N ASP A 69 -11.98 2.71 -7.25
CA ASP A 69 -12.34 4.11 -7.01
C ASP A 69 -11.09 5.00 -7.04
N THR A 70 -10.83 5.58 -8.21
CA THR A 70 -9.69 6.47 -8.48
C THR A 70 -9.83 7.84 -7.82
N SER A 71 -10.98 8.17 -7.22
CA SER A 71 -11.09 9.39 -6.41
C SER A 71 -10.26 9.31 -5.14
N LYS A 72 -9.90 8.10 -4.69
CA LYS A 72 -9.07 7.82 -3.50
C LYS A 72 -7.63 7.59 -3.90
N SER A 73 -6.75 8.45 -3.41
CA SER A 73 -5.33 8.42 -3.72
C SER A 73 -4.55 7.38 -2.92
N LEU A 74 -4.99 7.01 -1.72
CA LEU A 74 -4.33 5.97 -0.92
C LEU A 74 -4.88 4.60 -1.30
N VAL A 75 -4.00 3.73 -1.79
CA VAL A 75 -4.31 2.33 -2.05
C VAL A 75 -3.59 1.52 -0.99
N LEU A 76 -4.36 1.01 -0.03
CA LEU A 76 -3.88 0.26 1.12
C LEU A 76 -4.08 -1.25 0.90
N VAL A 77 -3.00 -2.01 1.03
CA VAL A 77 -3.05 -3.48 1.02
C VAL A 77 -2.73 -4.04 2.41
N ASN A 78 -3.70 -4.68 3.03
CA ASN A 78 -3.58 -5.54 4.18
C ASN A 78 -3.15 -6.95 3.76
N HIS A 79 -2.04 -7.44 4.31
CA HIS A 79 -1.56 -8.80 4.11
C HIS A 79 -1.01 -9.38 5.43
N PHE A 80 -1.92 -9.87 6.27
CA PHE A 80 -1.60 -10.49 7.55
C PHE A 80 -2.73 -11.42 7.99
N ASN A 81 -2.41 -12.39 8.84
CA ASN A 81 -3.39 -13.35 9.34
C ASN A 81 -4.34 -12.68 10.34
N THR A 82 -5.58 -13.17 10.44
CA THR A 82 -6.55 -12.69 11.45
C THR A 82 -6.00 -12.83 12.87
N ALA A 83 -5.28 -13.92 13.14
CA ALA A 83 -4.49 -14.09 14.36
C ALA A 83 -3.01 -13.83 14.04
N PRO A 84 -2.30 -12.97 14.79
CA PRO A 84 -0.91 -12.63 14.50
C PRO A 84 0.03 -13.78 14.90
N ILE A 85 0.20 -14.75 14.00
CA ILE A 85 1.02 -15.95 14.24
C ILE A 85 2.44 -15.71 13.71
N LYS A 86 3.36 -15.36 14.61
CA LYS A 86 4.77 -15.05 14.33
C LYS A 86 5.51 -16.14 13.53
N LEU A 87 5.10 -17.40 13.65
CA LEU A 87 5.71 -18.54 12.94
C LEU A 87 5.38 -18.53 11.44
N LEU A 88 4.16 -18.14 11.07
CA LEU A 88 3.71 -18.09 9.67
C LEU A 88 4.20 -16.85 8.94
N THR A 89 4.52 -15.79 9.70
CA THR A 89 4.90 -14.49 9.12
C THR A 89 6.11 -14.54 8.20
N CYS A 90 7.03 -15.49 8.40
CA CYS A 90 8.17 -15.65 7.50
C CYS A 90 7.71 -15.95 6.07
N GLU A 91 6.73 -16.84 5.91
CA GLU A 91 6.15 -17.22 4.62
C GLU A 91 5.28 -16.07 4.07
N ASN A 92 4.35 -15.57 4.88
CA ASN A 92 3.46 -14.47 4.51
C ASN A 92 4.21 -13.26 3.94
N ASN A 93 5.28 -12.82 4.63
CA ASN A 93 6.03 -11.64 4.23
C ASN A 93 7.11 -11.95 3.19
N SER A 94 6.94 -12.98 2.35
CA SER A 94 7.89 -13.35 1.29
C SER A 94 7.22 -13.25 -0.08
N ALA A 95 7.28 -14.30 -0.90
CA ALA A 95 6.67 -14.31 -2.23
C ALA A 95 5.15 -14.07 -2.19
N ASP A 96 4.47 -14.55 -1.15
CA ASP A 96 3.01 -14.37 -0.98
C ASP A 96 2.61 -12.90 -0.91
N LEU A 97 3.40 -12.07 -0.22
CA LEU A 97 3.20 -10.64 -0.14
C LEU A 97 3.31 -9.99 -1.53
N ILE A 98 4.36 -10.31 -2.29
CA ILE A 98 4.57 -9.76 -3.64
C ILE A 98 3.43 -10.18 -4.58
N ASN A 99 3.02 -11.44 -4.53
CA ASN A 99 1.90 -11.97 -5.31
C ASN A 99 0.58 -11.25 -4.97
N MET A 100 0.35 -10.94 -3.69
CA MET A 100 -0.82 -10.19 -3.27
C MET A 100 -0.80 -8.75 -3.77
N LEU A 101 0.36 -8.08 -3.76
CA LEU A 101 0.50 -6.74 -4.33
C LEU A 101 0.16 -6.71 -5.84
N ILE A 102 0.60 -7.72 -6.60
CA ILE A 102 0.27 -7.86 -8.03
C ILE A 102 -1.22 -8.14 -8.22
N THR A 103 -1.81 -9.00 -7.38
CA THR A 103 -3.24 -9.31 -7.42
C THR A 103 -4.08 -8.04 -7.17
N CYS A 104 -3.75 -7.31 -6.10
CA CYS A 104 -4.45 -6.08 -5.75
C CYS A 104 -4.22 -4.95 -6.75
N TYR A 105 -3.08 -4.89 -7.44
CA TYR A 105 -2.86 -3.95 -8.55
C TYR A 105 -3.94 -4.10 -9.64
N GLY A 106 -4.28 -5.34 -10.01
CA GLY A 106 -5.36 -5.63 -10.94
C GLY A 106 -6.72 -5.16 -10.43
N SER A 107 -7.06 -5.52 -9.19
CA SER A 107 -8.34 -5.11 -8.57
C SER A 107 -8.45 -3.60 -8.33
N ALA A 108 -7.33 -2.89 -8.15
CA ALA A 108 -7.29 -1.45 -7.88
C ALA A 108 -7.33 -0.57 -9.14
N GLY A 109 -7.74 -1.14 -10.28
CA GLY A 109 -7.83 -0.42 -11.55
C GLY A 109 -6.46 -0.12 -12.15
N ASN A 110 -5.51 -1.07 -12.06
CA ASN A 110 -4.13 -0.92 -12.53
C ASN A 110 -3.36 0.18 -11.81
N ARG A 111 -3.59 0.31 -10.49
CA ARG A 111 -2.85 1.24 -9.62
C ARG A 111 -2.11 0.47 -8.56
N TRP A 112 -0.82 0.76 -8.41
CA TRP A 112 -0.01 0.14 -7.38
C TRP A 112 -0.38 0.67 -6.00
N ALA A 113 -0.30 -0.22 -5.01
CA ALA A 113 -0.44 0.18 -3.62
C ALA A 113 0.65 1.20 -3.24
N ASN A 114 0.30 2.17 -2.42
CA ASN A 114 1.26 3.13 -1.83
C ASN A 114 1.32 2.99 -0.30
N PHE A 115 0.63 2.00 0.25
CA PHE A 115 0.77 1.54 1.62
C PHE A 115 0.50 0.04 1.72
N VAL A 116 1.35 -0.68 2.44
CA VAL A 116 1.17 -2.11 2.72
C VAL A 116 1.27 -2.37 4.22
N ALA A 117 0.30 -3.08 4.77
CA ALA A 117 0.22 -3.46 6.16
C ALA A 117 0.52 -4.95 6.31
N VAL A 118 1.49 -5.28 7.17
CA VAL A 118 1.92 -6.65 7.46
C VAL A 118 2.15 -6.85 8.95
N ASP A 119 2.05 -8.08 9.41
CA ASP A 119 2.49 -8.48 10.75
C ASP A 119 4.00 -8.71 10.79
N PHE A 120 4.62 -8.46 11.95
CA PHE A 120 6.05 -8.70 12.24
C PHE A 120 7.02 -8.41 11.06
N TYR A 121 6.95 -7.21 10.47
CA TYR A 121 7.64 -6.81 9.23
C TYR A 121 9.13 -7.19 9.09
N LYS A 122 9.85 -7.45 10.19
CA LYS A 122 11.25 -7.91 10.19
C LYS A 122 11.42 -9.41 9.93
N ARG A 123 10.33 -10.17 9.80
CA ARG A 123 10.36 -11.63 9.58
C ARG A 123 9.94 -11.92 8.14
N SER A 124 10.86 -12.49 7.38
CA SER A 124 10.67 -12.88 5.99
C SER A 124 11.82 -13.76 5.50
N GLU A 125 11.62 -14.34 4.32
CA GLU A 125 12.68 -14.82 3.43
C GLU A 125 12.86 -13.81 2.28
N GLY A 126 14.06 -13.72 1.69
CA GLY A 126 14.25 -13.00 0.43
C GLY A 126 13.95 -11.49 0.43
N GLY A 127 14.13 -10.78 1.54
CA GLY A 127 13.97 -9.31 1.65
C GLY A 127 12.59 -8.85 2.16
N GLY A 128 11.55 -9.61 1.82
CA GLY A 128 10.21 -9.53 2.39
C GLY A 128 9.54 -8.16 2.41
N ALA A 129 9.11 -7.67 3.58
CA ALA A 129 8.39 -6.40 3.68
C ALA A 129 9.18 -5.20 3.11
N PHE A 130 10.51 -5.24 3.17
CA PHE A 130 11.35 -4.19 2.57
C PHE A 130 11.38 -4.31 1.04
N GLN A 131 11.56 -5.53 0.51
CA GLN A 131 11.46 -5.79 -0.92
C GLN A 131 10.09 -5.37 -1.46
N ALA A 132 9.01 -5.65 -0.74
CA ALA A 132 7.66 -5.22 -1.11
C ALA A 132 7.56 -3.70 -1.25
N VAL A 133 8.15 -2.93 -0.32
CA VAL A 133 8.20 -1.46 -0.40
C VAL A 133 9.07 -1.00 -1.58
N ASP A 134 10.21 -1.65 -1.81
CA ASP A 134 11.11 -1.33 -2.93
C ASP A 134 10.44 -1.59 -4.28
N THR A 135 9.69 -2.69 -4.41
CA THR A 135 8.87 -2.99 -5.59
C THR A 135 7.77 -1.95 -5.79
N LEU A 136 7.02 -1.59 -4.74
CA LEU A 136 5.98 -0.56 -4.87
C LEU A 136 6.57 0.79 -5.27
N ASN A 137 7.69 1.19 -4.68
CA ASN A 137 8.38 2.43 -5.04
C ASN A 137 8.91 2.39 -6.48
N GLY A 138 9.52 1.29 -6.90
CA GLY A 138 9.98 1.11 -8.29
C GLY A 138 8.84 1.23 -9.29
N LYS A 139 7.72 0.58 -9.00
CA LYS A 139 6.52 0.61 -9.84
C LYS A 139 5.88 2.00 -9.91
N LEU A 140 5.77 2.70 -8.78
CA LEU A 140 5.16 4.02 -8.70
C LEU A 140 6.05 5.12 -9.33
N LEU A 141 7.35 5.07 -9.10
CA LEU A 141 8.26 6.16 -9.49
C LEU A 141 8.80 6.01 -10.92
N CYS A 142 9.07 4.77 -11.36
CA CYS A 142 9.72 4.55 -12.65
C CYS A 142 9.22 3.33 -13.42
N GLY A 143 8.20 2.60 -12.93
CA GLY A 143 7.64 1.42 -13.59
C GLY A 143 8.42 0.12 -13.44
N CYS A 144 9.53 0.14 -12.69
CA CYS A 144 10.41 -1.01 -12.51
C CYS A 144 9.97 -1.93 -11.37
N ASP A 145 10.45 -3.18 -11.39
CA ASP A 145 10.16 -4.16 -10.33
C ASP A 145 10.91 -3.89 -9.02
N ASP A 146 11.89 -3.00 -9.05
CA ASP A 146 12.72 -2.59 -7.92
C ASP A 146 13.09 -1.10 -8.08
N ILE A 147 13.03 -0.34 -6.99
CA ILE A 147 13.44 1.06 -6.94
C ILE A 147 14.93 1.25 -7.29
N HIS A 148 15.78 0.29 -7.00
CA HIS A 148 17.21 0.31 -7.32
C HIS A 148 17.49 0.19 -8.82
N ALA A 149 16.53 -0.32 -9.59
CA ALA A 149 16.59 -0.36 -11.05
C ALA A 149 16.14 0.95 -11.71
N CYS A 150 15.60 1.92 -10.94
CA CYS A 150 15.23 3.22 -11.49
C CYS A 150 16.49 4.02 -11.87
N THR A 151 16.65 4.32 -13.16
CA THR A 151 17.72 5.21 -13.62
C THR A 151 17.22 6.66 -13.67
N PRO A 152 18.00 7.65 -13.18
CA PRO A 152 17.65 9.05 -13.33
C PRO A 152 17.49 9.41 -14.82
N GLU A 153 16.47 10.22 -15.14
CA GLU A 153 16.23 10.76 -16.49
C GLU A 153 15.82 9.73 -17.58
N SER A 154 15.57 8.47 -17.22
CA SER A 154 15.03 7.49 -18.16
C SER A 154 13.51 7.57 -18.28
N THR A 155 12.98 7.10 -19.41
CA THR A 155 11.53 6.98 -19.60
C THR A 155 10.93 5.97 -18.63
N PHE A 156 9.69 6.16 -18.18
CA PHE A 156 8.98 5.20 -17.34
C PHE A 156 9.04 3.78 -17.96
N GLY A 157 9.49 2.80 -17.19
CA GLY A 157 9.72 1.41 -17.59
C GLY A 157 11.13 1.11 -18.11
N ALA A 158 11.99 2.11 -18.29
CA ALA A 158 13.39 1.90 -18.66
C ALA A 158 14.23 1.58 -17.41
N CYS A 159 14.28 0.30 -17.07
CA CYS A 159 14.93 -0.23 -15.88
C CYS A 159 16.40 -0.59 -16.13
N GLY A 160 17.25 -0.25 -15.18
CA GLY A 160 18.64 -0.69 -15.11
C GLY A 160 18.77 -2.20 -14.89
N SER A 161 19.96 -2.72 -15.19
CA SER A 161 20.36 -4.12 -14.96
C SER A 161 20.83 -4.34 -13.53
#